data_AF-A0A9E6SHJ4-F1
#
_entry.id   AF-A0A9E6SHJ4-F1
#
_cell.length_a   1.000
_cell.length_b   1.000
_cell.length_c   1.000
_cell.angle_alpha   90.00
_cell.angle_beta   90.00
_cell.angle_gamma   90.00
#
_symmetry.space_group_name_H-M   'P 1'
#
loop_
_entity.id
_entity.type
_entity.pdbx_description
1 polymer ?
#
loop_
_entity_poly.entity_id
_entity_poly.type
_entity_poly.pdbx_seq_one_letter_code
_entity_poly.pdbx_strand_id
1 'polypeptide(L)'
;MRAVNDPSDQQAKGAIMYSALIAGMTFSNAGCHLPHGMSYAVSGLVRDFKPPQGYPQDQPMVPHGMSVVLNAPSVYRFTGDAAPERHLEAAQFLGAEMRGANTNDAGEIVAAKLIEMMRAVNFPNGLNAVGYTDADAEQLAERAFPQQRVIKNAPRDVSKATLAALFKGAMRYW
;
A
#
# COMPACT_ATOMS: atom_id res chain seq x y z
N MET A 1 -3.86 -11.69 11.80
CA MET A 1 -2.48 -12.18 11.60
C MET A 1 -2.29 -13.70 11.69
N ARG A 2 -3.29 -14.49 12.12
CA ARG A 2 -3.20 -15.96 12.26
C ARG A 2 -2.55 -16.68 11.07
N ALA A 3 -3.01 -16.42 9.84
CA ALA A 3 -2.49 -17.10 8.63
C ALA A 3 -0.99 -16.83 8.33
N VAL A 4 -0.44 -15.71 8.80
CA VAL A 4 0.99 -15.41 8.67
C VAL A 4 1.79 -16.10 9.77
N ASN A 5 1.26 -16.09 10.99
CA ASN A 5 1.96 -16.60 12.18
C ASN A 5 1.90 -18.13 12.30
N ASP A 6 0.86 -18.76 11.73
CA ASP A 6 0.68 -20.21 11.74
C ASP A 6 0.28 -20.69 10.32
N PRO A 7 1.22 -21.24 9.54
CA PRO A 7 0.94 -21.75 8.20
C PRO A 7 0.10 -23.04 8.20
N SER A 8 -0.10 -23.67 9.36
CA SER A 8 -0.91 -24.87 9.53
C SER A 8 -2.40 -24.56 9.81
N ASP A 9 -2.73 -23.32 10.20
CA ASP A 9 -4.08 -22.85 10.48
C ASP A 9 -4.92 -22.77 9.18
N GLN A 10 -5.55 -23.90 8.83
CA GLN A 10 -6.36 -24.03 7.62
C GLN A 10 -7.57 -23.10 7.61
N GLN A 11 -8.14 -22.81 8.78
CA GLN A 11 -9.29 -21.90 8.88
C GLN A 11 -8.86 -20.48 8.51
N ALA A 12 -7.75 -19.99 9.06
CA ALA A 12 -7.24 -18.66 8.75
C ALA A 12 -6.79 -18.56 7.28
N LYS A 13 -6.14 -19.59 6.73
CA LYS A 13 -5.76 -19.62 5.31
C LYS A 13 -6.98 -19.62 4.39
N GLY A 14 -7.99 -20.45 4.69
CA GLY A 14 -9.25 -20.48 3.96
C GLY A 14 -9.95 -19.12 3.96
N ALA A 15 -9.99 -18.44 5.11
CA ALA A 15 -10.54 -17.10 5.22
C ALA A 15 -9.78 -16.08 4.35
N ILE A 16 -8.44 -16.07 4.38
CA ILE A 16 -7.63 -15.16 3.54
C ILE A 16 -7.82 -15.46 2.04
N MET A 17 -7.87 -16.74 1.65
CA MET A 17 -8.13 -17.12 0.26
C MET A 17 -9.50 -16.63 -0.21
N TYR A 18 -10.53 -16.79 0.63
CA TYR A 18 -11.87 -16.29 0.32
C TYR A 18 -11.90 -14.76 0.25
N SER A 19 -11.27 -14.05 1.19
CA SER A 19 -11.14 -12.60 1.14
C SER A 19 -10.40 -12.12 -0.12
N ALA A 20 -9.33 -12.81 -0.52
CA ALA A 20 -8.59 -12.49 -1.75
C ALA A 20 -9.45 -12.70 -3.01
N LEU A 21 -10.28 -13.74 -3.05
CA LEU A 21 -11.25 -13.96 -4.13
C LEU A 21 -12.26 -12.81 -4.22
N ILE A 22 -12.89 -12.45 -3.10
CA ILE A 22 -13.87 -11.35 -3.05
C ILE A 22 -13.22 -10.03 -3.47
N ALA A 23 -12.02 -9.72 -2.94
CA ALA A 23 -11.26 -8.55 -3.36
C ALA A 23 -10.99 -8.55 -4.86
N GLY A 24 -10.58 -9.70 -5.42
CA GLY A 24 -10.37 -9.91 -6.85
C GLY A 24 -11.62 -9.61 -7.68
N MET A 25 -12.78 -10.07 -7.24
CA MET A 25 -14.06 -9.76 -7.89
C MET A 25 -14.36 -8.27 -7.85
N THR A 26 -14.10 -7.60 -6.72
CA THR A 26 -14.36 -6.16 -6.57
C THR A 26 -13.46 -5.32 -7.46
N PHE A 27 -12.14 -5.46 -7.36
CA PHE A 27 -11.23 -4.59 -8.14
C PHE A 27 -11.18 -4.95 -9.63
N SER A 28 -11.59 -6.17 -10.02
CA SER A 28 -11.77 -6.49 -11.45
C SER A 28 -12.85 -5.64 -12.12
N ASN A 29 -13.84 -5.17 -11.34
CA ASN A 29 -14.92 -4.32 -11.83
C ASN A 29 -14.70 -2.84 -11.53
N ALA A 30 -14.25 -2.51 -10.31
CA ALA A 30 -14.05 -1.12 -9.87
C ALA A 30 -12.68 -0.55 -10.26
N GLY A 31 -11.70 -1.41 -10.58
CA GLY A 31 -10.30 -1.04 -10.73
C GLY A 31 -9.57 -0.81 -9.41
N CYS A 32 -8.28 -0.53 -9.53
CA CYS A 32 -7.42 -0.06 -8.44
C CYS A 32 -7.04 1.41 -8.69
N HIS A 33 -6.35 2.05 -7.72
CA HIS A 33 -5.79 3.40 -7.88
C HIS A 33 -4.29 3.47 -7.48
N LEU A 34 -3.86 4.63 -7.00
CA LEU A 34 -2.48 5.04 -6.73
C LEU A 34 -1.53 3.97 -6.15
N PRO A 35 -1.86 3.16 -5.12
CA PRO A 35 -0.90 2.20 -4.59
C PRO A 35 -0.45 1.18 -5.64
N HIS A 36 -1.38 0.77 -6.53
CA HIS A 36 -1.05 -0.09 -7.67
C HIS A 36 -0.26 0.67 -8.75
N GLY A 37 -0.66 1.90 -9.08
CA GLY A 37 0.05 2.73 -10.06
C GLY A 37 1.50 3.02 -9.66
N MET A 38 1.73 3.34 -8.39
CA MET A 38 3.04 3.61 -7.80
C MET A 38 3.89 2.33 -7.71
N SER A 39 3.27 1.17 -7.49
CA SER A 39 3.99 -0.11 -7.35
C SER A 39 4.86 -0.47 -8.56
N TYR A 40 4.47 -0.06 -9.78
CA TYR A 40 5.23 -0.32 -11.01
C TYR A 40 6.57 0.43 -11.05
N ALA A 41 6.64 1.62 -10.44
CA ALA A 41 7.89 2.35 -10.33
C ALA A 41 8.83 1.70 -9.30
N VAL A 42 8.26 1.28 -8.16
CA VAL A 42 9.00 0.58 -7.09
C VAL A 42 9.54 -0.77 -7.55
N SER A 43 8.78 -1.56 -8.30
CA SER A 43 9.31 -2.82 -8.82
C SER A 43 10.25 -2.60 -10.02
N GLY A 44 10.01 -1.58 -10.84
CA GLY A 44 10.74 -1.34 -12.08
C GLY A 44 12.07 -0.58 -11.93
N LEU A 45 12.30 0.08 -10.81
CA LEU A 45 13.52 0.84 -10.51
C LEU A 45 14.32 0.26 -9.34
N VAL A 46 14.01 -0.96 -8.90
CA VAL A 46 14.74 -1.61 -7.81
C VAL A 46 16.19 -1.84 -8.22
N ARG A 47 17.13 -1.57 -7.30
CA ARG A 47 18.56 -1.65 -7.58
C ARG A 47 19.19 -2.94 -7.05
N ASP A 48 18.96 -3.21 -5.77
CA ASP A 48 19.72 -4.19 -5.00
C ASP A 48 18.88 -5.01 -4.02
N PHE A 49 17.66 -4.56 -3.71
CA PHE A 49 16.79 -5.27 -2.79
C PHE A 49 16.46 -6.68 -3.29
N LYS A 50 16.67 -7.66 -2.41
CA LYS A 50 16.23 -9.05 -2.57
C LYS A 50 15.32 -9.40 -1.40
N PRO A 51 14.09 -9.87 -1.68
CA PRO A 51 13.13 -10.18 -0.63
C PRO A 51 13.58 -11.41 0.19
N PRO A 52 12.99 -11.62 1.38
CA PRO A 52 13.28 -12.76 2.23
C PRO A 52 13.06 -14.12 1.53
N GLN A 53 13.40 -15.21 2.23
CA GLN A 53 13.27 -16.58 1.74
C GLN A 53 11.89 -16.86 1.14
N GLY A 54 11.84 -17.66 0.06
CA GLY A 54 10.63 -18.01 -0.66
C GLY A 54 10.44 -17.29 -1.99
N TYR A 55 11.32 -16.35 -2.31
CA TYR A 55 11.37 -15.66 -3.60
C TYR A 55 12.67 -15.98 -4.36
N PRO A 56 12.68 -15.85 -5.70
CA PRO A 56 13.92 -15.93 -6.50
C PRO A 56 14.99 -14.95 -5.99
N GLN A 57 16.24 -15.40 -5.95
CA GLN A 57 17.38 -14.67 -5.39
C GLN A 57 18.44 -14.31 -6.44
N ASP A 58 18.20 -14.66 -7.69
CA ASP A 58 19.07 -14.46 -8.84
C ASP A 58 19.19 -12.98 -9.24
N GLN A 59 18.12 -12.20 -9.05
CA GLN A 59 18.06 -10.78 -9.42
C GLN A 59 17.38 -9.91 -8.36
N PRO A 60 17.70 -8.61 -8.27
CA PRO A 60 16.97 -7.66 -7.45
C PRO A 60 15.49 -7.61 -7.85
N MET A 61 14.59 -7.66 -6.86
CA MET A 61 13.17 -7.53 -7.10
C MET A 61 12.43 -7.04 -5.85
N VAL A 62 11.35 -6.29 -6.03
CA VAL A 62 10.36 -6.06 -4.97
C VAL A 62 9.07 -6.81 -5.34
N PRO A 63 8.60 -7.78 -4.53
CA PRO A 63 7.34 -8.48 -4.81
C PRO A 63 6.18 -7.50 -4.97
N HIS A 64 5.29 -7.74 -5.94
CA HIS A 64 4.24 -6.78 -6.27
C HIS A 64 3.38 -6.35 -5.06
N GLY A 65 2.93 -7.29 -4.23
CA GLY A 65 2.16 -6.97 -3.01
C GLY A 65 2.93 -6.07 -2.03
N MET A 66 4.26 -6.24 -1.95
CA MET A 66 5.15 -5.37 -1.17
C MET A 66 5.23 -3.97 -1.79
N SER A 67 5.46 -3.87 -3.09
CA SER A 67 5.46 -2.59 -3.81
C SER A 67 4.13 -1.84 -3.70
N VAL A 68 2.99 -2.53 -3.59
CA VAL A 68 1.68 -1.89 -3.40
C VAL A 68 1.53 -1.38 -1.96
N VAL A 69 1.73 -2.25 -0.97
CA VAL A 69 1.46 -1.93 0.45
C VAL A 69 2.42 -0.86 0.97
N LEU A 70 3.68 -0.84 0.54
CA LEU A 70 4.65 0.18 0.96
C LEU A 70 4.24 1.61 0.58
N ASN A 71 3.37 1.80 -0.41
CA ASN A 71 2.86 3.12 -0.81
C ASN A 71 1.52 3.47 -0.14
N ALA A 72 0.79 2.45 0.36
CA ALA A 72 -0.61 2.57 0.70
C ALA A 72 -0.88 3.56 1.86
N PRO A 73 -0.16 3.55 3.00
CA PRO A 73 -0.40 4.51 4.07
C PRO A 73 -0.25 5.97 3.63
N SER A 74 0.76 6.29 2.81
CA SER A 74 0.93 7.66 2.29
C SER A 74 -0.21 8.07 1.37
N VAL A 75 -0.72 7.13 0.57
CA VAL A 75 -1.86 7.38 -0.31
C VAL A 75 -3.14 7.60 0.49
N TYR A 76 -3.43 6.77 1.50
CA TYR A 76 -4.67 6.91 2.28
C TYR A 76 -4.73 8.21 3.08
N ARG A 77 -3.59 8.70 3.57
CA ARG A 77 -3.48 10.06 4.13
C ARG A 77 -3.90 11.13 3.11
N PHE A 78 -3.46 10.99 1.87
CA PHE A 78 -3.83 11.91 0.79
C PHE A 78 -5.29 11.74 0.35
N THR A 79 -5.85 10.53 0.28
CA THR A 79 -7.21 10.33 -0.22
C THR A 79 -8.30 10.49 0.84
N GLY A 80 -7.94 10.58 2.12
CA GLY A 80 -8.88 10.67 3.25
C GLY A 80 -9.97 11.71 3.04
N ASP A 81 -9.60 12.96 2.78
CA ASP A 81 -10.53 14.09 2.62
C ASP A 81 -11.48 13.95 1.42
N ALA A 82 -11.16 13.12 0.44
CA ALA A 82 -11.98 12.97 -0.76
C ALA A 82 -13.16 12.01 -0.57
N ALA A 83 -13.08 11.10 0.40
CA ALA A 83 -14.16 10.18 0.74
C ALA A 83 -14.02 9.71 2.20
N PRO A 84 -14.12 10.61 3.19
CA PRO A 84 -13.76 10.32 4.57
C PRO A 84 -14.65 9.24 5.19
N GLU A 85 -15.94 9.21 4.87
CA GLU A 85 -16.87 8.18 5.37
C GLU A 85 -16.46 6.78 4.90
N ARG A 86 -16.05 6.63 3.62
CA ARG A 86 -15.57 5.36 3.07
C ARG A 86 -14.25 4.92 3.71
N HIS A 87 -13.38 5.87 4.06
CA HIS A 87 -12.14 5.57 4.77
C HIS A 87 -12.41 5.11 6.20
N LEU A 88 -13.32 5.77 6.92
CA LEU A 88 -13.72 5.35 8.27
C LEU A 88 -14.40 3.98 8.28
N GLU A 89 -15.25 3.68 7.29
CA GLU A 89 -15.85 2.35 7.11
C GLU A 89 -14.77 1.29 6.84
N ALA A 90 -13.82 1.57 5.95
CA ALA A 90 -12.70 0.66 5.69
C ALA A 90 -11.84 0.44 6.93
N ALA A 91 -11.55 1.49 7.71
CA ALA A 91 -10.83 1.40 8.97
C ALA A 91 -11.56 0.50 9.98
N GLN A 92 -12.89 0.62 10.09
CA GLN A 92 -13.70 -0.23 10.95
C GLN A 92 -13.61 -1.71 10.53
N PHE A 93 -13.69 -2.02 9.22
CA PHE A 93 -13.54 -3.40 8.73
C PHE A 93 -12.14 -3.97 8.97
N LEU A 94 -11.11 -3.12 9.00
CA LEU A 94 -9.74 -3.50 9.36
C LEU A 94 -9.54 -3.64 10.88
N GLY A 95 -10.54 -3.29 11.70
CA GLY A 95 -10.48 -3.35 13.16
C GLY A 95 -9.68 -2.20 13.78
N ALA A 96 -9.74 -1.01 13.19
CA ALA A 96 -9.23 0.21 13.81
C ALA A 96 -10.10 0.63 15.03
N GLU A 97 -9.48 1.30 15.99
CA GLU A 97 -10.22 1.96 17.08
C GLU A 97 -10.91 3.22 16.53
N MET A 98 -12.22 3.32 16.76
CA MET A 98 -13.06 4.36 16.17
C MET A 98 -13.53 5.40 17.20
N ARG A 99 -13.26 5.20 18.49
CA ARG A 99 -13.68 6.12 19.54
C ARG A 99 -13.08 7.51 19.33
N GLY A 100 -13.94 8.49 19.08
CA GLY A 100 -13.54 9.88 18.85
C GLY A 100 -13.04 10.17 17.44
N ALA A 101 -13.15 9.21 16.52
CA ALA A 101 -12.82 9.42 15.11
C ALA A 101 -13.70 10.52 14.50
N ASN A 102 -13.06 11.45 13.79
CA ASN A 102 -13.73 12.44 12.97
C ASN A 102 -13.32 12.26 11.49
N THR A 103 -14.07 12.87 10.58
CA THR A 103 -13.83 12.75 9.14
C THR A 103 -12.50 13.35 8.69
N ASN A 104 -11.95 14.34 9.40
CA ASN A 104 -10.64 14.92 9.07
C ASN A 104 -9.49 13.96 9.38
N ASP A 105 -9.69 13.01 10.30
CA ASP A 105 -8.70 11.99 10.66
C ASP A 105 -8.80 10.73 9.78
N ALA A 106 -9.78 10.65 8.88
CA ALA A 106 -10.13 9.41 8.20
C ALA A 106 -8.96 8.76 7.43
N GLY A 107 -8.16 9.58 6.74
CA GLY A 107 -6.96 9.10 6.05
C GLY A 107 -5.88 8.60 7.00
N GLU A 108 -5.67 9.28 8.13
CA GLU A 108 -4.67 8.89 9.12
C GLU A 108 -5.08 7.62 9.86
N ILE A 109 -6.36 7.44 10.19
CA ILE A 109 -6.86 6.24 10.88
C ILE A 109 -6.62 4.99 10.02
N VAL A 110 -6.93 5.05 8.71
CA VAL A 110 -6.66 3.93 7.79
C VAL A 110 -5.16 3.68 7.69
N ALA A 111 -4.35 4.73 7.50
CA ALA A 111 -2.91 4.62 7.39
C ALA A 111 -2.27 4.01 8.64
N ALA A 112 -2.66 4.48 9.83
CA ALA A 112 -2.19 3.99 11.11
C ALA A 112 -2.56 2.52 11.31
N LYS A 113 -3.78 2.11 10.97
CA LYS A 113 -4.19 0.71 11.07
C LYS A 113 -3.40 -0.19 10.12
N LEU A 114 -3.17 0.25 8.89
CA LEU A 114 -2.32 -0.49 7.96
C LEU A 114 -0.87 -0.59 8.45
N ILE A 115 -0.31 0.48 9.02
CA ILE A 115 1.04 0.47 9.60
C ILE A 115 1.12 -0.50 10.79
N GLU A 116 0.11 -0.53 11.67
CA GLU A 116 0.01 -1.52 12.75
C GLU A 116 0.04 -2.96 12.19
N MET A 117 -0.76 -3.21 11.16
CA MET A 117 -0.83 -4.51 10.49
C MET A 117 0.50 -4.89 9.84
N MET A 118 1.15 -3.97 9.14
CA MET A 118 2.48 -4.14 8.53
C MET A 118 3.52 -4.54 9.58
N ARG A 119 3.57 -3.81 10.71
CA ARG A 119 4.50 -4.13 11.82
C ARG A 119 4.22 -5.52 12.39
N ALA A 120 2.96 -5.89 12.57
CA ALA A 120 2.56 -7.18 13.13
C ALA A 120 2.94 -8.39 12.25
N VAL A 121 3.19 -8.19 10.94
CA VAL A 121 3.65 -9.23 10.01
C VAL A 121 5.11 -9.06 9.58
N ASN A 122 5.89 -8.24 10.29
CA ASN A 122 7.29 -7.94 9.97
C ASN A 122 7.51 -7.41 8.55
N PHE A 123 6.58 -6.57 8.06
CA PHE A 123 6.71 -5.94 6.76
C PHE A 123 7.82 -4.87 6.75
N PRO A 124 8.48 -4.61 5.61
CA PRO A 124 9.46 -3.54 5.52
C PRO A 124 8.89 -2.16 5.87
N ASN A 125 9.70 -1.34 6.52
CA ASN A 125 9.34 0.00 6.98
C ASN A 125 9.51 1.05 5.88
N GLY A 126 8.50 1.17 5.03
CA GLY A 126 8.51 2.14 3.93
C GLY A 126 9.53 1.79 2.84
N LEU A 127 9.63 2.67 1.85
CA LEU A 127 10.46 2.46 0.67
C LEU A 127 11.96 2.45 0.98
N ASN A 128 12.40 3.08 2.08
CA ASN A 128 13.79 3.02 2.52
C ASN A 128 14.23 1.60 2.85
N ALA A 129 13.32 0.78 3.37
CA ALA A 129 13.62 -0.62 3.69
C ALA A 129 13.80 -1.51 2.45
N VAL A 130 13.48 -1.00 1.25
CA VAL A 130 13.72 -1.68 -0.03
C VAL A 130 14.70 -0.91 -0.92
N GLY A 131 15.53 -0.05 -0.32
CA GLY A 131 16.69 0.56 -0.96
C GLY A 131 16.45 1.92 -1.63
N TYR A 132 15.28 2.53 -1.45
CA TYR A 132 15.02 3.90 -1.92
C TYR A 132 15.41 4.96 -0.89
N THR A 133 15.48 6.20 -1.34
CA THR A 133 15.74 7.40 -0.54
C THR A 133 14.85 8.55 -1.02
N ASP A 134 14.75 9.63 -0.25
CA ASP A 134 14.02 10.85 -0.65
C ASP A 134 14.45 11.41 -2.01
N ALA A 135 15.71 11.21 -2.40
CA ALA A 135 16.25 11.64 -3.69
C ALA A 135 15.64 10.87 -4.88
N ASP A 136 15.12 9.66 -4.63
CA ASP A 136 14.49 8.82 -5.66
C ASP A 136 13.05 9.24 -5.96
N ALA A 137 12.42 10.06 -5.12
CA ALA A 137 10.98 10.36 -5.20
C ALA A 137 10.56 10.99 -6.54
N GLU A 138 11.38 11.89 -7.10
CA GLU A 138 11.16 12.51 -8.41
C GLU A 138 11.19 11.45 -9.52
N GLN A 139 12.20 10.58 -9.52
CA GLN A 139 12.36 9.53 -10.52
C GLN A 139 11.24 8.48 -10.43
N LEU A 140 10.86 8.11 -9.20
CA LEU A 140 9.73 7.21 -8.94
C LEU A 140 8.42 7.83 -9.46
N ALA A 141 8.20 9.13 -9.23
CA ALA A 141 7.03 9.85 -9.75
C ALA A 141 7.01 9.87 -11.28
N GLU A 142 8.15 10.18 -11.92
CA GLU A 142 8.29 10.16 -13.37
C GLU A 142 7.99 8.78 -13.96
N ARG A 143 8.47 7.71 -13.31
CA ARG A 143 8.23 6.34 -13.75
C ARG A 143 6.79 5.87 -13.51
N ALA A 144 6.14 6.35 -12.45
CA ALA A 144 4.75 6.00 -12.13
C ALA A 144 3.74 6.76 -13.00
N PHE A 145 4.03 8.02 -13.36
CA PHE A 145 3.08 8.92 -14.03
C PHE A 145 2.49 8.37 -15.35
N PRO A 146 3.22 7.62 -16.21
CA PRO A 146 2.64 6.99 -17.41
C PRO A 146 1.49 6.02 -17.12
N GLN A 147 1.31 5.54 -15.88
CA GLN A 147 0.24 4.62 -15.47
C GLN A 147 -1.10 5.35 -15.30
N GLN A 148 -1.48 6.16 -16.30
CA GLN A 148 -2.61 7.09 -16.25
C GLN A 148 -3.95 6.39 -15.99
N ARG A 149 -4.17 5.19 -16.56
CA ARG A 149 -5.43 4.46 -16.36
C ARG A 149 -5.72 4.17 -14.89
N VAL A 150 -4.71 3.75 -14.13
CA VAL A 150 -4.85 3.43 -12.71
C VAL A 150 -4.72 4.69 -11.83
N ILE A 151 -3.89 5.66 -12.23
CA ILE A 151 -3.75 6.93 -11.48
C ILE A 151 -5.06 7.74 -11.50
N LYS A 152 -5.73 7.83 -12.65
CA LYS A 152 -6.98 8.58 -12.81
C LYS A 152 -8.19 7.99 -12.07
N ASN A 153 -8.07 6.77 -11.54
CA ASN A 153 -9.10 6.19 -10.67
C ASN A 153 -9.02 6.74 -9.24
N ALA A 154 -7.99 7.50 -8.87
CA ALA A 154 -7.92 8.15 -7.58
C ALA A 154 -9.07 9.15 -7.41
N PRO A 155 -9.64 9.31 -6.21
CA PRO A 155 -10.73 10.27 -5.95
C PRO A 155 -10.25 11.73 -5.90
N ARG A 156 -9.00 12.00 -6.30
CA ARG A 156 -8.36 13.31 -6.30
C ARG A 156 -7.51 13.43 -7.57
N ASP A 157 -7.36 14.66 -8.07
CA ASP A 157 -6.41 14.93 -9.14
C ASP A 157 -4.97 14.66 -8.69
N VAL A 158 -4.22 13.99 -9.55
CA VAL A 158 -2.84 13.57 -9.27
C VAL A 158 -1.90 14.10 -10.34
N SER A 159 -1.04 15.01 -9.94
CA SER A 159 0.09 15.49 -10.74
C SER A 159 1.36 14.67 -10.46
N LYS A 160 2.41 14.87 -11.25
CA LYS A 160 3.75 14.32 -10.93
C LYS A 160 4.27 14.80 -9.58
N ALA A 161 4.06 16.08 -9.26
CA ALA A 161 4.43 16.64 -7.96
C ALA A 161 3.65 15.97 -6.82
N THR A 162 2.37 15.65 -7.03
CA THR A 162 1.57 14.85 -6.10
C THR A 162 2.19 13.48 -5.88
N LEU A 163 2.55 12.76 -6.96
CA LEU A 163 3.21 11.45 -6.85
C LEU A 163 4.55 11.54 -6.11
N ALA A 164 5.37 12.55 -6.38
CA ALA A 164 6.64 12.74 -5.68
C ALA A 164 6.43 12.97 -4.17
N ALA A 165 5.43 13.76 -3.79
CA ALA A 165 5.05 13.95 -2.40
C ALA A 165 4.56 12.63 -1.74
N LEU A 166 3.78 11.82 -2.47
CA LEU A 166 3.34 10.51 -2.00
C LEU A 166 4.50 9.52 -1.82
N PHE A 167 5.48 9.51 -2.73
CA PHE A 167 6.68 8.69 -2.58
C PHE A 167 7.49 9.13 -1.36
N LYS A 168 7.68 10.45 -1.15
CA LYS A 168 8.34 10.98 0.05
C LYS A 168 7.62 10.57 1.33
N GLY A 169 6.30 10.68 1.36
CA GLY A 169 5.47 10.24 2.49
C GLY A 169 5.48 8.73 2.73
N ALA A 170 5.98 7.94 1.77
CA ALA A 170 6.13 6.49 1.86
C ALA A 170 7.54 6.01 2.20
N MET A 171 8.52 6.91 2.36
CA MET A 171 9.91 6.52 2.60
C MET A 171 10.10 5.81 3.94
N ARG A 172 9.42 6.27 4.99
CA ARG A 172 9.50 5.71 6.35
C ARG A 172 8.23 5.97 7.15
N TYR A 173 7.78 4.97 7.91
CA TYR A 173 6.56 5.05 8.72
C TYR A 173 6.80 4.94 10.23
N TRP A 174 7.85 4.22 10.66
CA TRP A 174 8.24 4.07 12.07
C TRP A 174 9.75 4.11 12.31
#